data_AF-A0A662PNS1-F1
#
_entry.id   AF-A0A662PNS1-F1
#
_cell.length_a   1.000
_cell.length_b   1.000
_cell.length_c   1.000
_cell.angle_alpha   90.00
_cell.angle_beta   90.00
_cell.angle_gamma   90.00
#
_symmetry.space_group_name_H-M   'P 1'
#
loop_
_entity.id
_entity.type
_entity.pdbx_description
1 polymer ?
#
loop_
_entity_poly.entity_id
_entity_poly.type
_entity_poly.pdbx_seq_one_letter_code
_entity_poly.pdbx_strand_id
1 'polypeptide(L)' 'MKKLKIFCDGASRGNPGPSGIGYVILDPSGKTLKEGSDFLGIRTNNQAEY' A
#
# COMPACT_ATOMS: atom_id res chain seq x y z
N MET A 1 22.87 9.80 -6.06
CA MET A 1 21.40 9.59 -6.19
C MET A 1 20.78 9.54 -4.80
N LYS A 2 19.64 10.19 -4.56
CA LYS A 2 18.88 10.02 -3.30
C LYS A 2 18.04 8.74 -3.40
N LYS A 3 18.16 7.83 -2.43
CA LYS A 3 17.38 6.57 -2.37
C LYS A 3 16.13 6.80 -1.51
N LEU A 4 14.99 6.30 -1.95
CA LEU A 4 13.77 6.24 -1.13
C LEU A 4 13.47 4.77 -0.81
N LYS A 5 12.88 4.53 0.36
CA LYS A 5 12.31 3.22 0.70
C LYS A 5 10.80 3.34 0.60
N ILE A 6 10.16 2.47 -0.16
CA ILE A 6 8.71 2.44 -0.31
C ILE A 6 8.23 1.10 0.21
N PHE A 7 7.26 1.12 1.10
CA PHE A 7 6.52 -0.05 1.52
C PHE A 7 5.09 0.15 1.07
N CYS A 8 4.50 -0.86 0.45
CA CYS A 8 3.10 -0.88 0.07
C CYS A 8 2.54 -2.27 0.36
N ASP A 9 1.27 -2.31 0.71
CA ASP A 9 0.56 -3.56 0.98
C ASP A 9 -0.91 -3.39 0.60
N GLY A 10 -1.49 -4.49 0.12
CA GLY A 10 -2.87 -4.56 -0.35
C GLY A 10 -3.58 -5.72 0.32
N ALA A 11 -4.81 -5.51 0.76
CA ALA A 11 -5.58 -6.55 1.43
C ALA A 11 -7.01 -6.61 0.92
N SER A 12 -7.55 -7.81 0.82
CA SER A 12 -8.98 -8.04 0.57
C SER A 12 -9.58 -8.99 1.60
N ARG A 13 -10.80 -8.71 2.06
CA ARG A 13 -11.54 -9.57 3.02
C ARG A 13 -12.20 -10.80 2.37
N GLY A 14 -11.99 -11.00 1.07
CA GLY A 14 -12.52 -12.13 0.31
C GLY A 14 -11.85 -12.25 -1.05
N ASN A 15 -12.31 -13.21 -1.88
CA ASN A 15 -11.77 -13.40 -3.22
C ASN A 15 -12.90 -13.53 -4.26
N PRO A 16 -13.59 -12.42 -4.62
CA PRO A 16 -13.32 -11.02 -4.23
C PRO A 16 -14.03 -10.58 -2.93
N GLY A 17 -13.61 -9.44 -2.37
CA GLY A 17 -14.23 -8.83 -1.19
C GLY A 17 -13.84 -7.36 -1.03
N PRO A 18 -14.33 -6.66 0.01
CA PRO A 18 -13.90 -5.31 0.34
C PRO A 18 -12.38 -5.24 0.49
N SER A 19 -11.75 -4.31 -0.22
CA SER A 19 -10.30 -4.22 -0.33
C SER A 19 -9.79 -2.82 -0.03
N GLY A 20 -8.56 -2.76 0.45
CA GLY A 20 -7.84 -1.51 0.66
C GLY A 20 -6.36 -1.68 0.38
N ILE A 21 -5.68 -0.55 0.29
CA ILE A 21 -4.24 -0.47 0.13
C ILE A 21 -3.66 0.49 1.17
N GLY A 22 -2.41 0.28 1.54
CA GLY A 22 -1.62 1.19 2.35
C GLY A 22 -0.22 1.34 1.78
N TYR A 23 0.40 2.51 1.97
CA TYR A 23 1.81 2.70 1.63
C TYR A 23 2.50 3.70 2.56
N VAL A 24 3.82 3.60 2.64
CA VAL A 24 4.70 4.57 3.30
C VAL A 24 5.99 4.74 2.50
N ILE A 25 6.42 6.00 2.35
CA ILE A 25 7.64 6.42 1.67
C ILE A 25 8.57 7.02 2.71
N LEU A 26 9.76 6.45 2.87
CA LEU A 26 10.80 6.91 3.78
C LEU A 26 12.00 7.46 3.03
N ASP A 27 12.66 8.44 3.63
CA ASP A 27 14.00 8.87 3.22
C ASP A 27 15.08 7.85 3.68
N PRO A 28 16.37 8.03 3.29
CA PRO A 28 17.45 7.12 3.71
C PRO A 28 17.64 6.99 5.23
N SER A 29 17.29 8.03 5.99
CA SER A 29 17.38 8.03 7.46
C SER A 29 16.23 7.27 8.12
N GLY A 30 15.21 6.89 7.35
CA GLY A 30 13.99 6.24 7.84
C GLY A 30 12.89 7.24 8.22
N LYS A 31 13.06 8.53 7.95
CA LYS A 31 12.01 9.52 8.19
C LYS A 31 10.87 9.34 7.17
N THR A 32 9.64 9.27 7.65
CA THR A 32 8.45 9.29 6.80
C THR A 32 8.35 10.60 6.02
N LEU A 33 8.35 10.48 4.70
CA LEU A 33 8.10 11.58 3.78
C LEU A 33 6.63 11.67 3.41
N LYS A 34 5.99 10.52 3.23
CA LYS A 34 4.56 10.41 2.90
C LYS A 34 4.03 9.03 3.27
N GLU A 35 2.78 8.96 3.67
CA GLU A 35 2.03 7.72 3.85
C GLU A 35 0.58 7.95 3.41
N GLY A 36 -0.15 6.87 3.19
CA GLY A 36 -1.56 6.93 2.84
C GLY A 36 -2.20 5.57 2.75
N SER A 37 -3.52 5.59 2.69
CA SER A 37 -4.37 4.43 2.45
C SER A 37 -5.58 4.82 1.62
N ASP A 38 -6.16 3.84 0.94
CA ASP A 38 -7.40 4.05 0.19
C ASP A 38 -8.29 2.80 0.20
N PHE A 39 -9.59 3.02 0.09
CA PHE A 39 -10.57 1.96 -0.09
C PHE A 39 -10.75 1.69 -1.59
N LEU A 40 -10.39 0.48 -2.02
CA LEU A 40 -10.39 0.10 -3.44
C LEU A 40 -11.71 -0.48 -3.94
N GLY A 41 -12.74 -0.51 -3.09
CA GLY A 41 -14.00 -1.17 -3.40
C GLY A 41 -13.90 -2.68 -3.26
N ILE A 42 -14.45 -3.41 -4.23
CA ILE A 42 -14.45 -4.88 -4.25
C ILE A 42 -13.38 -5.37 -5.24
N ARG A 43 -12.34 -6.03 -4.71
CA ARG A 43 -11.21 -6.60 -5.47
C ARG A 43 -10.81 -7.96 -4.90
N THR A 44 -10.07 -8.75 -5.68
CA THR A 44 -9.35 -9.94 -5.17
C THR A 44 -8.12 -9.51 -4.35
N ASN A 45 -7.53 -10.41 -3.56
CA ASN A 45 -6.29 -10.08 -2.85
C ASN A 45 -5.16 -9.68 -3.80
N ASN A 46 -4.99 -10.45 -4.88
CA ASN A 46 -3.95 -10.18 -5.89
C ASN A 46 -4.15 -8.81 -6.57
N GLN A 47 -5.40 -8.37 -6.74
CA GLN A 47 -5.71 -7.03 -7.26
C GLN A 47 -5.49 -5.92 -6.24
N ALA A 48 -5.55 -6.20 -4.94
CA ALA A 48 -5.28 -5.21 -3.91
C ALA A 48 -3.76 -4.97 -3.77
N GLU A 49 -2.93 -6.02 -3.93
CA GLU A 49 -1.47 -5.94 -3.82
C GLU A 49 -0.76 -5.40 -5.08
N TYR A 50 -1.41 -5.46 -6.24
CA TYR A 50 -0.85 -5.01 -7.52
C TYR A 50 -0.90 -3.49 -7.70
#